data_AF-A0A075I1Z3-F1
#
_entry.id   AF-A0A075I1Z3-F1
#
_cell.length_a   1.000
_cell.length_b   1.000
_cell.length_c   1.000
_cell.angle_alpha   90.00
_cell.angle_beta   90.00
_cell.angle_gamma   90.00
#
_symmetry.space_group_name_H-M   'P 1'
#
loop_
_entity.id
_entity.type
_entity.pdbx_description
1 polymer ?
#
loop_
_entity_poly.entity_id
_entity_poly.type
_entity_poly.pdbx_seq_one_letter_code
_entity_poly.pdbx_strand_id
1 'polypeptide(L)'
;MFCSTVSNVFLLIPIDMWSVLYNVETLAFGIVFLVVAVVWSYVTNRTGLPMIKSTHKLLQAYLQSVSRNDPRDMESIILETSKPSNISTSQIRFSTNDGKNDFRMILPDLHPGPFHPVGGSNIPYQIYKTMNSSAMVLHSISDHSLNLPSQQDVQDYLQELSKSRVSTKGMTCTEPVTAQINRARVVGIRLDETALLFLSLSPHGMEDVPVILKTEIEQIAKNRNFQRTLIADTHNAMGGEISQEDSQDLITAAKNVLDVLITKLTIHCNMAMQIHRPWIFKPVILPVAV
;
A
#
# COMPACT_ATOMS: atom_id res chain seq x y z
N MET A 1 -36.39 -15.68 6.50
CA MET A 1 -35.70 -15.38 5.23
C MET A 1 -35.94 -16.45 4.13
N PHE A 2 -36.18 -17.72 4.47
CA PHE A 2 -36.54 -18.77 3.48
C PHE A 2 -37.94 -18.57 2.85
N CYS A 3 -38.97 -18.26 3.65
CA CYS A 3 -40.32 -18.00 3.11
C CYS A 3 -40.41 -16.77 2.19
N SER A 4 -39.58 -15.73 2.39
CA SER A 4 -39.65 -14.52 1.56
C SER A 4 -39.05 -14.73 0.16
N THR A 5 -38.13 -15.68 0.00
CA THR A 5 -37.45 -15.90 -1.29
C THR A 5 -38.28 -16.79 -2.22
N VAL A 6 -38.94 -17.83 -1.67
CA VAL A 6 -39.85 -18.70 -2.43
C VAL A 6 -41.15 -17.96 -2.81
N SER A 7 -41.65 -17.08 -1.94
CA SER A 7 -42.82 -16.25 -2.23
C SER A 7 -42.63 -15.32 -3.44
N ASN A 8 -41.39 -14.91 -3.75
CA ASN A 8 -41.11 -13.96 -4.82
C ASN A 8 -40.99 -14.62 -6.21
N VAL A 9 -40.74 -15.93 -6.30
CA VAL A 9 -40.61 -16.62 -7.59
C VAL A 9 -41.97 -16.70 -8.30
N PHE A 10 -43.05 -16.93 -7.55
CA PHE A 10 -44.41 -16.92 -8.10
C PHE A 10 -44.89 -15.52 -8.51
N LEU A 11 -44.35 -14.46 -7.89
CA LEU A 11 -44.61 -13.06 -8.26
C LEU A 11 -43.92 -12.64 -9.58
N LEU A 12 -42.91 -13.39 -10.03
CA LEU A 12 -42.20 -13.13 -11.29
C LEU A 12 -42.86 -13.81 -12.50
N ILE A 13 -43.87 -14.67 -12.29
CA ILE A 13 -44.61 -15.32 -13.37
C ILE A 13 -45.82 -14.45 -13.73
N PRO A 14 -45.87 -13.89 -14.96
CA PRO A 14 -47.02 -13.14 -15.43
C PRO A 14 -48.33 -13.93 -15.27
N ILE A 15 -49.43 -13.24 -14.92
CA ILE A 15 -50.71 -13.87 -14.58
C ILE A 15 -51.26 -14.73 -15.75
N ASP A 16 -51.04 -14.29 -16.98
CA ASP A 16 -51.39 -14.99 -18.21
C ASP A 16 -50.62 -16.31 -18.40
N MET A 17 -49.48 -16.49 -17.72
CA MET A 17 -48.66 -17.71 -17.76
C MET A 17 -48.96 -18.70 -16.63
N TRP A 18 -49.95 -18.44 -15.77
CA TRP A 18 -50.25 -19.32 -14.63
C TRP A 18 -50.75 -20.72 -15.01
N SER A 19 -51.20 -20.92 -16.25
CA SER A 19 -51.54 -22.25 -16.78
C SER A 19 -50.36 -23.23 -16.70
N VAL A 20 -49.13 -22.71 -16.75
CA VAL A 20 -47.88 -23.47 -16.63
C VAL A 20 -47.72 -24.11 -15.23
N LEU A 21 -48.34 -23.53 -14.20
CA LEU A 21 -48.31 -24.07 -12.83
C LEU A 21 -49.12 -25.35 -12.66
N TYR A 22 -49.96 -25.71 -13.63
CA TYR A 22 -50.71 -26.97 -13.64
C TYR A 22 -50.01 -28.08 -14.44
N ASN A 23 -48.91 -27.77 -15.12
CA ASN A 23 -48.14 -28.74 -15.89
C ASN A 23 -47.07 -29.41 -15.01
N VAL A 24 -47.18 -30.74 -14.85
CA VAL A 24 -46.27 -31.53 -13.99
C VAL A 24 -44.82 -31.48 -14.46
N GLU A 25 -44.56 -31.51 -15.77
CA GLU A 25 -43.19 -31.46 -16.33
C GLU A 25 -42.54 -30.11 -16.05
N THR A 26 -43.29 -29.02 -16.23
CA THR A 26 -42.77 -27.68 -15.96
C THR A 26 -42.51 -27.45 -14.47
N LEU A 27 -43.38 -27.97 -13.59
CA LEU A 27 -43.14 -27.93 -12.15
C LEU A 27 -41.88 -28.73 -11.78
N ALA A 28 -41.69 -29.93 -12.33
CA ALA A 28 -40.52 -30.75 -12.09
C ALA A 28 -39.23 -30.04 -12.55
N PHE A 29 -39.23 -29.45 -13.75
CA PHE A 29 -38.10 -28.66 -14.24
C PHE A 29 -37.82 -27.43 -13.36
N GLY A 30 -38.86 -26.69 -12.97
CA GLY A 30 -38.74 -25.53 -12.08
C GLY A 30 -38.15 -25.89 -10.71
N ILE A 31 -38.58 -27.01 -10.13
CA ILE A 31 -38.01 -27.53 -8.87
C ILE A 31 -36.53 -27.88 -9.06
N VAL A 32 -36.18 -28.63 -10.11
CA VAL A 32 -34.78 -29.00 -10.37
C VAL A 32 -33.92 -27.75 -10.56
N PHE A 33 -34.39 -26.78 -11.34
CA PHE A 33 -33.69 -25.52 -11.55
C PHE A 33 -33.48 -24.75 -10.23
N LEU A 34 -34.52 -24.64 -9.39
CA LEU A 34 -34.40 -23.99 -8.07
C LEU A 34 -33.42 -24.70 -7.16
N VAL A 35 -33.44 -26.04 -7.13
CA VAL A 35 -32.48 -26.84 -6.35
C VAL A 35 -31.06 -26.56 -6.84
N VAL A 36 -30.82 -26.62 -8.16
CA VAL A 36 -29.50 -26.33 -8.74
C VAL A 36 -29.06 -24.90 -8.43
N ALA A 37 -29.94 -23.90 -8.57
CA ALA A 37 -29.63 -22.51 -8.27
C ALA A 37 -29.29 -22.28 -6.79
N VAL A 38 -30.03 -22.90 -5.87
CA VAL A 38 -29.77 -22.83 -4.43
C VAL A 38 -28.44 -23.51 -4.08
N VAL A 39 -28.18 -24.70 -4.62
CA VAL A 39 -26.92 -25.42 -4.42
C VAL A 39 -25.75 -24.60 -4.97
N TRP A 40 -25.88 -24.06 -6.18
CA TRP A 40 -24.85 -23.23 -6.79
C TRP A 40 -24.57 -21.97 -5.96
N SER A 41 -25.62 -21.25 -5.54
CA SER A 41 -25.47 -20.06 -4.69
C SER A 41 -24.82 -20.40 -3.34
N TYR A 42 -25.19 -21.53 -2.74
CA TYR A 42 -24.57 -21.99 -1.50
C TYR A 42 -23.08 -22.29 -1.68
N VAL A 43 -22.71 -23.00 -2.75
CA VAL A 43 -21.32 -23.34 -3.07
C VAL A 43 -20.52 -22.07 -3.35
N THR A 44 -20.97 -21.20 -4.25
CA THR A 44 -20.25 -19.97 -4.60
C THR A 44 -20.13 -18.99 -3.44
N ASN A 45 -21.07 -18.99 -2.51
CA ASN A 45 -20.95 -18.18 -1.30
C ASN A 45 -19.81 -18.63 -0.38
N ARG A 46 -19.45 -19.92 -0.44
CA ARG A 46 -18.48 -20.55 0.46
C ARG A 46 -17.12 -20.80 -0.16
N THR A 47 -16.91 -20.43 -1.42
CA THR A 47 -15.62 -20.60 -2.12
C THR A 47 -14.48 -19.86 -1.45
N GLY A 48 -14.76 -18.76 -0.74
CA GLY A 48 -13.75 -17.97 -0.04
C GLY A 48 -13.32 -18.51 1.33
N LEU A 49 -13.94 -19.59 1.84
CA LEU A 49 -13.59 -20.12 3.17
C LEU A 49 -12.17 -20.71 3.21
N PRO A 50 -11.45 -20.61 4.35
CA PRO A 50 -11.89 -19.99 5.62
C PRO A 50 -11.67 -18.46 5.68
N MET A 51 -10.91 -17.89 4.74
CA MET A 51 -10.46 -16.49 4.80
C MET A 51 -11.61 -15.49 4.61
N ILE A 52 -12.51 -15.74 3.65
CA ILE A 52 -13.68 -14.93 3.36
C ILE A 52 -14.92 -15.73 3.74
N LYS A 53 -15.65 -15.26 4.76
CA LYS A 53 -16.84 -15.95 5.30
C LYS A 53 -18.00 -16.04 4.30
N SER A 54 -18.10 -15.10 3.37
CA SER A 54 -19.15 -15.05 2.36
C SER A 54 -18.70 -14.26 1.13
N THR A 55 -18.50 -14.94 0.01
CA THR A 55 -18.12 -14.31 -1.27
C THR A 55 -19.19 -13.34 -1.75
N HIS A 56 -20.48 -13.63 -1.53
CA HIS A 56 -21.57 -12.74 -1.92
C HIS A 56 -21.55 -11.44 -1.11
N LYS A 57 -21.33 -11.51 0.21
CA LYS A 57 -21.22 -10.31 1.05
C LYS A 57 -20.02 -9.46 0.63
N LEU A 58 -18.88 -10.10 0.34
CA LEU A 58 -17.70 -9.39 -0.16
C LEU A 58 -18.01 -8.65 -1.48
N LEU A 59 -18.67 -9.32 -2.43
CA LEU A 59 -19.07 -8.71 -3.70
C LEU A 59 -20.04 -7.53 -3.48
N GLN A 60 -21.04 -7.70 -2.61
CA GLN A 60 -21.99 -6.63 -2.27
C GLN A 60 -21.28 -5.44 -1.62
N ALA A 61 -20.37 -5.69 -0.68
CA ALA A 61 -19.58 -4.68 -0.01
C ALA A 61 -18.67 -3.92 -0.98
N TYR A 62 -18.02 -4.62 -1.91
CA TYR A 62 -17.22 -4.02 -2.97
C TYR A 62 -18.06 -3.15 -3.91
N LEU A 63 -19.20 -3.66 -4.38
CA LEU A 63 -20.09 -2.90 -5.25
C LEU A 63 -20.64 -1.65 -4.56
N GLN A 64 -20.99 -1.76 -3.27
CA GLN A 64 -21.42 -0.64 -2.44
C GLN A 64 -20.29 0.40 -2.28
N SER A 65 -19.06 -0.04 -2.02
CA SER A 65 -17.92 0.86 -1.84
C SER A 65 -17.57 1.62 -3.12
N VAL A 66 -17.52 0.94 -4.26
CA VAL A 66 -17.19 1.57 -5.55
C VAL A 66 -18.35 2.40 -6.09
N SER A 67 -19.59 1.89 -6.05
CA SER A 67 -20.73 2.55 -6.69
C SER A 67 -21.31 3.69 -5.86
N ARG A 68 -21.21 3.62 -4.52
CA ARG A 68 -21.78 4.62 -3.61
C ARG A 68 -20.74 5.34 -2.76
N ASN A 69 -19.46 5.09 -3.01
CA ASN A 69 -18.36 5.67 -2.23
C ASN A 69 -18.49 5.40 -0.72
N ASP A 70 -19.01 4.22 -0.35
CA ASP A 70 -19.32 3.82 1.02
C ASP A 70 -18.54 2.55 1.43
N PRO A 71 -17.38 2.69 2.09
CA PRO A 71 -16.48 1.56 2.34
C PRO A 71 -16.83 0.73 3.56
N ARG A 72 -17.85 1.10 4.36
CA ARG A 72 -18.08 0.55 5.72
C ARG A 72 -18.19 -0.97 5.76
N ASP A 73 -18.96 -1.56 4.85
CA ASP A 73 -19.14 -3.02 4.81
C ASP A 73 -17.83 -3.72 4.37
N MET A 74 -17.09 -3.12 3.46
CA MET A 74 -15.81 -3.66 2.98
C MET A 74 -14.75 -3.59 4.08
N GLU A 75 -14.63 -2.44 4.76
CA GLU A 75 -13.74 -2.26 5.91
C GLU A 75 -14.10 -3.21 7.04
N SER A 76 -15.38 -3.42 7.34
CA SER A 76 -15.80 -4.40 8.35
C SER A 76 -15.30 -5.81 8.03
N ILE A 77 -15.39 -6.24 6.77
CA ILE A 77 -14.91 -7.56 6.35
C ILE A 77 -13.37 -7.65 6.46
N ILE A 78 -12.66 -6.61 6.04
CA ILE A 78 -11.19 -6.55 6.12
C ILE A 78 -10.74 -6.55 7.60
N LEU A 79 -11.38 -5.74 8.45
CA LEU A 79 -11.02 -5.61 9.87
C LEU A 79 -11.18 -6.94 10.63
N GLU A 80 -12.16 -7.78 10.30
CA GLU A 80 -12.36 -9.10 10.92
C GLU A 80 -11.14 -10.03 10.78
N THR A 81 -10.32 -9.83 9.75
CA THR A 81 -9.17 -10.67 9.42
C THR A 81 -7.83 -9.95 9.56
N SER A 82 -7.87 -8.67 9.95
CA SER A 82 -6.69 -7.82 10.11
C SER A 82 -5.98 -8.09 11.45
N LYS A 83 -4.67 -7.86 11.50
CA LYS A 83 -3.81 -8.06 12.67
C LYS A 83 -3.08 -6.78 13.03
N PRO A 84 -2.88 -6.47 14.32
CA PRO A 84 -2.08 -5.32 14.72
C PRO A 84 -0.64 -5.47 14.23
N SER A 85 -0.11 -4.46 13.54
CA SER A 85 1.27 -4.42 13.03
C SER A 85 1.91 -3.07 13.33
N ASN A 86 3.24 -2.98 13.34
CA ASN A 86 3.93 -1.72 13.58
C ASN A 86 4.34 -1.08 12.25
N ILE A 87 3.87 0.13 11.95
CA ILE A 87 4.30 0.88 10.76
C ILE A 87 5.27 1.97 11.13
N SER A 88 6.38 2.03 10.40
CA SER A 88 7.36 3.09 10.42
C SER A 88 7.05 4.16 9.36
N THR A 89 7.42 5.41 9.62
CA THR A 89 7.44 6.45 8.59
C THR A 89 8.67 7.31 8.78
N SER A 90 9.49 7.36 7.73
CA SER A 90 10.64 8.24 7.67
C SER A 90 10.27 9.52 6.96
N GLN A 91 10.84 10.64 7.38
CA GLN A 91 10.68 11.89 6.67
C GLN A 91 11.95 12.71 6.75
N ILE A 92 12.16 13.53 5.74
CA ILE A 92 13.17 14.58 5.69
C ILE A 92 12.41 15.89 5.54
N ARG A 93 12.43 16.72 6.58
CA ARG A 93 11.93 18.10 6.48
C ARG A 93 13.07 19.02 6.06
N PHE A 94 12.78 19.90 5.12
CA PHE A 94 13.60 21.00 4.67
C PHE A 94 12.91 22.30 5.06
N SER A 95 13.55 23.09 5.91
CA SER A 95 13.00 24.38 6.33
C SER A 95 14.05 25.48 6.29
N THR A 96 13.63 26.68 5.90
CA THR A 96 14.42 27.91 6.03
C THR A 96 14.30 28.50 7.44
N ASN A 97 15.31 29.27 7.87
CA ASN A 97 15.33 29.89 9.20
C ASN A 97 14.19 30.90 9.42
N ASP A 98 13.68 31.51 8.35
CA ASP A 98 12.55 32.44 8.38
C ASP A 98 11.18 31.74 8.40
N GLY A 99 11.16 30.40 8.34
CA GLY A 99 9.94 29.59 8.37
C GLY A 99 9.05 29.71 7.15
N LYS A 100 9.46 30.46 6.11
CA LYS A 100 8.63 30.69 4.91
C LYS A 100 8.55 29.48 3.99
N ASN A 101 9.64 28.72 3.91
CA ASN A 101 9.69 27.48 3.14
C ASN A 101 9.76 26.31 4.13
N ASP A 102 8.76 25.43 4.05
CA ASP A 102 8.71 24.17 4.78
C ASP A 102 8.27 23.10 3.79
N PHE A 103 9.19 22.22 3.41
CA PHE A 103 8.95 21.13 2.48
C PHE A 103 9.36 19.81 3.12
N ARG A 104 8.59 18.74 2.87
CA ARG A 104 8.87 17.43 3.44
C ARG A 104 8.97 16.36 2.37
N MET A 105 10.05 15.59 2.36
CA MET A 105 10.04 14.27 1.72
C MET A 105 9.60 13.24 2.75
N ILE A 106 8.59 12.43 2.44
CA ILE A 106 8.01 11.44 3.36
C ILE A 106 8.03 10.08 2.70
N LEU A 107 8.59 9.10 3.39
CA LEU A 107 8.63 7.69 3.01
C LEU A 107 7.86 6.92 4.08
N PRO A 108 6.54 6.71 3.89
CA PRO A 108 5.77 5.85 4.75
C PRO A 108 6.09 4.39 4.41
N ASP A 109 6.33 3.54 5.40
CA ASP A 109 6.37 2.08 5.20
C ASP A 109 4.92 1.55 5.13
N LEU A 110 4.16 2.10 4.18
CA LEU A 110 2.76 1.84 3.90
C LEU A 110 2.61 1.62 2.40
N HIS A 111 1.89 0.58 2.04
CA HIS A 111 1.43 0.43 0.67
C HIS A 111 0.00 1.02 0.54
N PRO A 112 -0.31 1.81 -0.51
CA PRO A 112 -1.68 2.26 -0.76
C PRO A 112 -2.65 1.08 -0.91
N GLY A 113 -3.85 1.22 -0.35
CA GLY A 113 -4.89 0.19 -0.47
C GLY A 113 -5.36 0.02 -1.92
N PRO A 114 -5.69 -1.20 -2.36
CA PRO A 114 -5.99 -1.47 -3.78
C PRO A 114 -7.34 -0.90 -4.27
N PHE A 115 -8.26 -0.56 -3.36
CA PHE A 115 -9.63 -0.17 -3.73
C PHE A 115 -10.03 1.17 -3.11
N HIS A 116 -10.33 2.15 -3.95
CA HIS A 116 -10.95 3.39 -3.49
C HIS A 116 -12.45 3.18 -3.20
N PRO A 117 -13.02 3.72 -2.10
CA PRO A 117 -12.43 4.59 -1.07
C PRO A 117 -12.00 3.87 0.23
N VAL A 118 -11.73 2.57 0.15
CA VAL A 118 -11.47 1.69 1.31
C VAL A 118 -10.10 2.03 1.91
N GLY A 119 -10.04 2.18 3.23
CA GLY A 119 -8.79 2.31 3.97
C GLY A 119 -7.80 3.33 3.38
N GLY A 120 -6.52 2.95 3.36
CA GLY A 120 -5.40 3.76 2.86
C GLY A 120 -5.30 3.92 1.34
N SER A 121 -6.36 3.65 0.57
CA SER A 121 -6.33 3.72 -0.90
C SER A 121 -5.87 5.06 -1.48
N ASN A 122 -6.12 6.17 -0.78
CA ASN A 122 -5.68 7.51 -1.16
C ASN A 122 -4.64 8.09 -0.20
N ILE A 123 -3.85 7.23 0.48
CA ILE A 123 -2.93 7.67 1.54
C ILE A 123 -1.87 8.67 1.07
N PRO A 124 -1.28 8.61 -0.15
CA PRO A 124 -0.27 9.58 -0.55
C PRO A 124 -0.83 10.99 -0.64
N TYR A 125 -2.04 11.15 -1.20
CA TYR A 125 -2.73 12.42 -1.26
C TYR A 125 -3.11 12.95 0.13
N GLN A 126 -3.57 12.06 1.02
CA GLN A 126 -3.94 12.47 2.38
C GLN A 126 -2.73 12.93 3.18
N ILE A 127 -1.58 12.24 3.08
CA ILE A 127 -0.31 12.70 3.67
C ILE A 127 0.07 14.08 3.12
N TYR A 128 0.02 14.25 1.79
CA TYR A 128 0.30 15.54 1.15
C TYR A 128 -0.58 16.67 1.72
N LYS A 129 -1.88 16.43 1.88
CA LYS A 129 -2.81 17.40 2.47
C LYS A 129 -2.55 17.68 3.94
N THR A 130 -2.29 16.66 4.74
CA THR A 130 -1.92 16.80 6.17
C THR A 130 -0.64 17.63 6.34
N MET A 131 0.25 17.60 5.35
CA MET A 131 1.50 18.39 5.33
C MET A 131 1.36 19.73 4.61
N ASN A 132 0.19 20.37 4.73
CA ASN A 132 -0.11 21.68 4.16
C ASN A 132 0.14 21.77 2.65
N SER A 133 -0.02 20.67 1.91
CA SER A 133 0.27 20.61 0.47
C SER A 133 1.73 20.95 0.13
N SER A 134 2.67 20.69 1.04
CA SER A 134 4.10 20.93 0.87
C SER A 134 4.92 19.69 1.22
N ALA A 135 4.53 18.56 0.63
CA ALA A 135 5.25 17.31 0.77
C ALA A 135 5.38 16.54 -0.54
N MET A 136 6.50 15.84 -0.70
CA MET A 136 6.70 14.79 -1.68
C MET A 136 6.59 13.46 -0.93
N VAL A 137 5.54 12.71 -1.23
CA VAL A 137 5.34 11.37 -0.69
C VAL A 137 5.97 10.38 -1.66
N LEU A 138 7.04 9.73 -1.22
CA LEU A 138 7.78 8.74 -1.99
C LEU A 138 7.29 7.35 -1.60
N HIS A 139 7.25 6.44 -2.58
CA HIS A 139 6.96 5.03 -2.33
C HIS A 139 8.18 4.40 -1.62
N SER A 140 7.98 3.92 -0.39
CA SER A 140 9.00 3.18 0.36
C SER A 140 8.95 1.72 -0.05
N ILE A 141 10.04 1.00 0.18
CA ILE A 141 10.01 -0.47 0.09
C ILE A 141 9.07 -0.99 1.18
N SER A 142 7.88 -1.41 0.75
CA SER A 142 6.78 -1.94 1.57
C SER A 142 6.03 -2.99 0.78
N ASP A 143 5.33 -3.89 1.47
CA ASP A 143 4.42 -4.85 0.84
C ASP A 143 2.98 -4.59 1.28
N HIS A 144 2.03 -5.31 0.66
CA HIS A 144 0.61 -5.20 1.00
C HIS A 144 0.26 -5.67 2.41
N SER A 145 1.21 -6.23 3.17
CA SER A 145 1.00 -6.58 4.58
C SER A 145 0.99 -5.37 5.51
N LEU A 146 1.21 -4.16 4.95
CA LEU A 146 1.21 -2.88 5.66
C LEU A 146 0.09 -1.92 5.19
N ASN A 147 -0.96 -2.45 4.55
CA ASN A 147 -2.12 -1.65 4.11
C ASN A 147 -3.00 -1.18 5.28
N LEU A 148 -3.31 0.11 5.38
CA LEU A 148 -4.29 0.60 6.35
C LEU A 148 -5.70 0.12 5.95
N PRO A 149 -6.41 -0.68 6.78
CA PRO A 149 -7.61 -1.38 6.36
C PRO A 149 -8.88 -0.53 6.47
N SER A 150 -8.88 0.54 7.26
CA SER A 150 -10.04 1.42 7.42
C SER A 150 -9.70 2.91 7.35
N GLN A 151 -10.70 3.73 7.03
CA GLN A 151 -10.56 5.19 7.08
C GLN A 151 -10.24 5.70 8.48
N GLN A 152 -10.64 4.98 9.54
CA GLN A 152 -10.26 5.33 10.91
C GLN A 152 -8.76 5.12 11.13
N ASP A 153 -8.20 3.98 10.69
CA ASP A 153 -6.75 3.72 10.78
C ASP A 153 -5.94 4.77 10.00
N VAL A 154 -6.49 5.26 8.88
CA VAL A 154 -5.91 6.37 8.12
C VAL A 154 -5.91 7.67 8.93
N GLN A 155 -7.03 8.03 9.56
CA GLN A 155 -7.11 9.24 10.38
C GLN A 155 -6.13 9.17 11.56
N ASP A 156 -6.08 8.04 12.24
CA ASP A 156 -5.17 7.81 13.37
C ASP A 156 -3.71 7.92 12.93
N TYR A 157 -3.36 7.29 11.81
CA TYR A 157 -2.03 7.40 11.20
C TYR A 157 -1.65 8.86 10.89
N LEU A 158 -2.54 9.61 10.22
CA LEU A 158 -2.29 11.01 9.85
C LEU A 158 -2.20 11.92 11.09
N GLN A 159 -3.02 11.66 12.11
CA GLN A 159 -2.96 12.38 13.38
C GLN A 159 -1.60 12.16 14.06
N GLU A 160 -1.11 10.93 14.11
CA GLU A 160 0.23 10.64 14.66
C GLU A 160 1.35 11.24 13.79
N LEU A 161 1.23 11.16 12.47
CA LEU A 161 2.17 11.76 11.53
C LEU A 161 2.30 13.28 11.76
N SER A 162 1.20 13.97 12.06
CA SER A 162 1.18 15.41 12.36
C SER A 162 1.92 15.77 13.66
N LYS A 163 2.02 14.84 14.62
CA LYS A 163 2.70 15.02 15.91
C LYS A 163 4.21 14.73 15.84
N SER A 164 4.69 14.34 14.67
CA SER A 164 6.07 13.89 14.46
C SER A 164 7.09 14.94 14.93
N ARG A 165 8.08 14.49 15.72
CA ARG A 165 9.18 15.33 16.24
C ARG A 165 10.54 15.02 15.60
N VAL A 166 11.29 16.09 15.39
CA VAL A 166 12.66 16.13 14.88
C VAL A 166 13.58 15.27 15.74
N SER A 167 14.25 14.27 15.14
CA SER A 167 15.26 13.47 15.83
C SER A 167 16.68 14.02 15.64
N THR A 168 17.00 14.54 14.46
CA THR A 168 18.35 15.02 14.10
C THR A 168 18.24 16.27 13.25
N LYS A 169 19.29 17.11 13.22
CA LYS A 169 19.42 18.28 12.35
C LYS A 169 20.73 18.17 11.57
N GLY A 170 20.66 18.31 10.24
CA GLY A 170 21.84 18.36 9.37
C GLY A 170 21.83 19.58 8.46
N MET A 171 23.01 19.96 7.98
CA MET A 171 23.23 21.13 7.09
C MET A 171 24.18 20.81 5.93
N THR A 172 24.53 19.55 5.71
CA THR A 172 25.45 19.14 4.64
C THR A 172 24.75 18.18 3.69
N CYS A 173 25.10 18.24 2.40
CA CYS A 173 24.65 17.28 1.42
C CYS A 173 25.75 16.98 0.39
N THR A 174 25.61 15.91 -0.38
CA THR A 174 26.43 15.66 -1.56
C THR A 174 25.64 15.99 -2.81
N GLU A 175 26.32 16.25 -3.93
CA GLU A 175 25.67 16.09 -5.24
C GLU A 175 25.21 14.63 -5.42
N PRO A 176 24.15 14.38 -6.20
CA PRO A 176 23.70 13.03 -6.51
C PRO A 176 24.83 12.15 -7.06
N VAL A 177 24.79 10.87 -6.71
CA VAL A 177 25.67 9.82 -7.20
C VAL A 177 24.80 8.77 -7.87
N THR A 178 25.21 8.31 -9.05
CA THR A 178 24.52 7.23 -9.75
C THR A 178 25.47 6.06 -9.92
N ALA A 179 24.99 4.85 -9.64
CA ALA A 179 25.63 3.62 -10.09
C ALA A 179 24.62 2.80 -10.88
N GLN A 180 25.11 2.10 -11.90
CA GLN A 180 24.32 1.18 -12.70
C GLN A 180 25.06 -0.14 -12.82
N ILE A 181 24.36 -1.23 -12.54
CA ILE A 181 24.81 -2.60 -12.73
C ILE A 181 23.78 -3.26 -13.65
N ASN A 182 24.19 -3.62 -14.86
CA ASN A 182 23.29 -4.12 -15.90
C ASN A 182 22.03 -3.23 -16.05
N ARG A 183 20.86 -3.76 -15.70
CA ARG A 183 19.56 -3.07 -15.75
C ARG A 183 19.26 -2.25 -14.49
N ALA A 184 19.91 -2.54 -13.37
CA ALA A 184 19.66 -1.90 -12.10
C ALA A 184 20.41 -0.57 -11.99
N ARG A 185 19.66 0.50 -11.71
CA ARG A 185 20.19 1.85 -11.49
C ARG A 185 19.79 2.34 -10.11
N VAL A 186 20.78 2.81 -9.35
CA VAL A 186 20.56 3.45 -8.07
C VAL A 186 21.11 4.88 -8.12
N VAL A 187 20.28 5.83 -7.71
CA VAL A 187 20.69 7.22 -7.48
C VAL A 187 20.68 7.46 -5.98
N GLY A 188 21.76 8.03 -5.44
CA GLY A 188 21.85 8.34 -4.02
C GLY A 188 22.32 9.75 -3.75
N ILE A 189 21.83 10.30 -2.64
CA ILE A 189 22.24 11.58 -2.07
C ILE A 189 22.56 11.34 -0.60
N ARG A 190 23.72 11.79 -0.15
CA ARG A 190 24.01 11.87 1.29
C ARG A 190 23.52 13.21 1.79
N LEU A 191 22.74 13.19 2.85
CA LEU A 191 22.33 14.35 3.63
C LEU A 191 22.87 14.13 5.04
N ASP A 192 23.97 14.79 5.37
CA ASP A 192 24.73 14.57 6.61
C ASP A 192 25.00 13.07 6.87
N GLU A 193 24.56 12.51 7.99
CA GLU A 193 24.71 11.08 8.32
C GLU A 193 23.57 10.20 7.76
N THR A 194 22.82 10.69 6.77
CA THR A 194 21.68 9.97 6.17
C THR A 194 21.85 9.77 4.67
N ALA A 195 21.61 8.54 4.20
CA ALA A 195 21.56 8.23 2.79
C ALA A 195 20.10 8.25 2.30
N LEU A 196 19.83 8.96 1.20
CA LEU A 196 18.58 8.83 0.44
C LEU A 196 18.90 8.13 -0.88
N LEU A 197 18.29 6.98 -1.12
CA LEU A 197 18.51 6.14 -2.29
C LEU A 197 17.21 5.99 -3.10
N PHE A 198 17.33 6.00 -4.42
CA PHE A 198 16.25 5.75 -5.37
C PHE A 198 16.63 4.53 -6.22
N LEU A 199 15.84 3.47 -6.13
CA LEU A 199 16.07 2.20 -6.84
C LEU A 199 15.17 2.13 -8.07
N SER A 200 15.75 1.80 -9.23
CA SER A 200 15.03 1.77 -10.50
C SER A 200 15.60 0.72 -11.44
N LEU A 201 14.73 0.01 -12.17
CA LEU A 201 15.10 -0.79 -13.34
C LEU A 201 14.77 -0.08 -14.68
N SER A 202 14.21 1.13 -14.63
CA SER A 202 13.79 1.88 -15.82
C SER A 202 14.94 2.04 -16.83
N PRO A 203 14.70 1.81 -18.14
CA PRO A 203 13.39 1.67 -18.79
C PRO A 203 12.78 0.25 -18.74
N HIS A 204 13.42 -0.70 -18.06
CA HIS A 204 12.87 -2.04 -17.86
C HIS A 204 11.81 -2.03 -16.77
N GLY A 205 10.81 -2.89 -16.94
CA GLY A 205 9.71 -3.00 -16.00
C GLY A 205 10.15 -3.43 -14.60
N MET A 206 9.47 -2.91 -13.58
CA MET A 206 9.75 -3.12 -12.17
C MET A 206 8.45 -3.09 -11.37
N GLU A 207 8.14 -4.18 -10.68
CA GLU A 207 7.17 -4.19 -9.59
C GLU A 207 7.82 -3.84 -8.24
N ASP A 208 7.05 -3.93 -7.15
CA ASP A 208 7.51 -3.59 -5.82
C ASP A 208 8.84 -4.27 -5.45
N VAL A 209 9.76 -3.49 -4.87
CA VAL A 209 11.01 -4.02 -4.35
C VAL A 209 10.75 -4.97 -3.18
N PRO A 210 11.33 -6.17 -3.15
CA PRO A 210 11.18 -7.07 -2.02
C PRO A 210 11.78 -6.51 -0.72
N VAL A 211 11.08 -6.66 0.41
CA VAL A 211 11.50 -6.17 1.74
C VAL A 211 12.89 -6.67 2.17
N ILE A 212 13.33 -7.83 1.69
CA ILE A 212 14.66 -8.36 1.96
C ILE A 212 15.77 -7.43 1.43
N LEU A 213 15.58 -6.80 0.26
CA LEU A 213 16.53 -5.83 -0.31
C LEU A 213 16.67 -4.59 0.57
N LYS A 214 15.56 -4.10 1.14
CA LYS A 214 15.59 -2.99 2.10
C LYS A 214 16.51 -3.32 3.27
N THR A 215 16.31 -4.49 3.87
CA THR A 215 17.09 -4.95 5.04
C THR A 215 18.58 -5.04 4.72
N GLU A 216 18.92 -5.60 3.56
CA GLU A 216 20.31 -5.73 3.13
C GLU A 216 20.98 -4.37 2.85
N ILE A 217 20.30 -3.48 2.12
CA ILE A 217 20.82 -2.14 1.78
C ILE A 217 20.97 -1.29 3.04
N GLU A 218 20.01 -1.34 3.96
CA GLU A 218 20.09 -0.67 5.26
C GLU A 218 21.30 -1.16 6.06
N GLN A 219 21.55 -2.48 6.06
CA GLN A 219 22.70 -3.06 6.76
C GLN A 219 24.04 -2.65 6.10
N ILE A 220 24.11 -2.60 4.77
CA ILE A 220 25.29 -2.10 4.05
C ILE A 220 25.55 -0.63 4.42
N ALA A 221 24.53 0.20 4.40
CA ALA A 221 24.64 1.62 4.75
C ALA A 221 25.06 1.82 6.22
N LYS A 222 24.52 1.02 7.14
CA LYS A 222 24.94 1.02 8.55
C LYS A 222 26.41 0.68 8.72
N ASN A 223 26.92 -0.30 7.97
CA ASN A 223 28.34 -0.65 7.92
C ASN A 223 29.22 0.44 7.28
N ARG A 224 28.63 1.49 6.73
CA ARG A 224 29.27 2.70 6.20
C ARG A 224 29.04 3.93 7.08
N ASN A 225 28.60 3.72 8.32
CA ASN A 225 28.32 4.74 9.33
C ASN A 225 27.18 5.72 8.97
N PHE A 226 26.31 5.36 8.04
CA PHE A 226 25.04 6.08 7.93
C PHE A 226 24.18 5.75 9.15
N GLN A 227 23.70 6.78 9.86
CA GLN A 227 22.75 6.60 10.95
C GLN A 227 21.38 6.16 10.43
N ARG A 228 21.04 6.59 9.21
CA ARG A 228 19.74 6.33 8.58
C ARG A 228 19.87 6.17 7.08
N THR A 229 19.00 5.33 6.53
CA THR A 229 18.89 5.10 5.09
C THR A 229 17.42 5.19 4.73
N LEU A 230 17.09 6.07 3.79
CA LEU A 230 15.77 6.22 3.22
C LEU A 230 15.84 5.67 1.80
N ILE A 231 15.00 4.69 1.49
CA ILE A 231 15.04 3.97 0.22
C ILE A 231 13.69 4.14 -0.46
N ALA A 232 13.70 4.86 -1.58
CA ALA A 232 12.55 5.01 -2.44
C ALA A 232 12.57 3.91 -3.50
N ASP A 233 11.50 3.13 -3.52
CA ASP A 233 11.13 2.32 -4.67
C ASP A 233 10.56 3.27 -5.72
N THR A 234 11.21 3.38 -6.89
CA THR A 234 10.74 4.33 -7.89
C THR A 234 9.52 3.84 -8.67
N HIS A 235 9.30 2.52 -8.74
CA HIS A 235 8.18 1.89 -9.47
C HIS A 235 7.81 2.65 -10.76
N ASN A 236 8.84 3.00 -11.54
CA ASN A 236 8.74 4.04 -12.59
C ASN A 236 8.71 3.45 -14.01
N ALA A 237 8.56 2.15 -14.13
CA ALA A 237 8.41 1.44 -15.40
C ALA A 237 7.54 0.21 -15.18
N MET A 238 6.44 0.10 -15.92
CA MET A 238 5.50 -1.02 -15.84
C MET A 238 6.22 -2.34 -16.14
N GLY A 239 6.04 -3.36 -15.29
CA GLY A 239 6.81 -4.60 -15.38
C GLY A 239 6.21 -5.80 -14.70
N GLY A 240 7.09 -6.75 -14.37
CA GLY A 240 6.77 -7.88 -13.51
C GLY A 240 7.66 -7.85 -12.27
N GLU A 241 7.52 -8.89 -11.44
CA GLU A 241 8.33 -9.07 -10.25
C GLU A 241 9.84 -8.96 -10.54
N ILE A 242 10.57 -8.35 -9.62
CA ILE A 242 12.01 -8.19 -9.73
C ILE A 242 12.67 -9.56 -9.64
N SER A 243 13.45 -9.91 -10.67
CA SER A 243 14.19 -11.18 -10.70
C SER A 243 15.27 -11.23 -9.61
N GLN A 244 15.74 -12.44 -9.29
CA GLN A 244 16.85 -12.60 -8.34
C GLN A 244 18.15 -11.94 -8.85
N GLU A 245 18.38 -11.96 -10.15
CA GLU A 245 19.53 -11.28 -10.79
C GLU A 245 19.42 -9.76 -10.64
N ASP A 246 18.27 -9.17 -11.00
CA ASP A 246 18.04 -7.73 -10.86
C ASP A 246 18.10 -7.29 -9.40
N SER A 247 17.65 -8.16 -8.48
CA SER A 247 17.74 -7.92 -7.04
C SER A 247 19.20 -7.79 -6.59
N GLN A 248 20.06 -8.71 -7.03
CA GLN A 248 21.48 -8.67 -6.71
C GLN A 248 22.18 -7.47 -7.34
N ASP A 249 21.77 -7.08 -8.55
CA ASP A 249 22.28 -5.92 -9.25
C ASP A 249 21.87 -4.62 -8.54
N LEU A 250 20.64 -4.51 -8.04
CA LEU A 250 20.17 -3.38 -7.22
C LEU A 250 20.96 -3.25 -5.92
N ILE A 251 21.21 -4.35 -5.21
CA ILE A 251 22.03 -4.35 -3.99
C ILE A 251 23.46 -3.91 -4.31
N THR A 252 24.03 -4.40 -5.41
CA THR A 252 25.39 -4.06 -5.83
C THR A 252 25.49 -2.59 -6.25
N ALA A 253 24.52 -2.08 -7.01
CA ALA A 253 24.44 -0.68 -7.38
C ALA A 253 24.27 0.22 -6.14
N ALA A 254 23.40 -0.15 -5.20
CA ALA A 254 23.21 0.58 -3.94
C ALA A 254 24.49 0.61 -3.10
N LYS A 255 25.20 -0.52 -2.99
CA LYS A 255 26.51 -0.59 -2.33
C LYS A 255 27.52 0.37 -2.98
N ASN A 256 27.64 0.35 -4.32
CA ASN A 256 28.55 1.23 -5.03
C ASN A 256 28.23 2.72 -4.80
N VAL A 257 26.94 3.07 -4.80
CA VAL A 257 26.50 4.43 -4.45
C VAL A 257 26.91 4.80 -3.02
N LEU A 258 26.64 3.93 -2.04
CA LEU A 258 26.99 4.18 -0.63
C LEU A 258 28.51 4.31 -0.43
N ASP A 259 29.32 3.49 -1.10
CA ASP A 259 30.78 3.54 -1.06
C ASP A 259 31.33 4.87 -1.62
N VAL A 260 30.71 5.41 -2.67
CA VAL A 260 31.07 6.74 -3.20
C VAL A 260 30.56 7.85 -2.28
N LEU A 261 29.35 7.75 -1.74
CA LEU A 261 28.76 8.79 -0.89
C LEU A 261 29.58 9.08 0.37
N ILE A 262 30.23 8.07 0.97
CA ILE A 262 31.06 8.29 2.16
C ILE A 262 32.33 9.08 1.89
N THR A 263 32.87 9.01 0.66
CA THR A 263 34.11 9.70 0.27
C THR A 263 33.85 11.01 -0.49
N LYS A 264 32.64 11.21 -1.02
CA LYS A 264 32.27 12.40 -1.79
C LYS A 264 32.26 13.66 -0.93
N LEU A 265 32.81 14.74 -1.49
CA LEU A 265 32.80 16.07 -0.88
C LEU A 265 31.36 16.51 -0.58
N THR A 266 31.15 17.01 0.63
CA THR A 266 29.88 17.59 1.05
C THR A 266 29.87 19.09 0.82
N ILE A 267 28.75 19.60 0.32
CA ILE A 267 28.44 21.02 0.24
C ILE A 267 27.47 21.42 1.36
N HIS A 268 27.44 22.71 1.67
CA HIS A 268 26.51 23.25 2.64
C HIS A 268 25.09 23.31 2.05
N CYS A 269 24.13 22.69 2.73
CA CYS A 269 22.72 22.75 2.41
C CYS A 269 22.05 23.79 3.31
N ASN A 270 21.48 24.85 2.71
CA ASN A 270 20.87 25.97 3.44
C ASN A 270 19.54 25.64 4.15
N MET A 271 19.21 24.36 4.28
CA MET A 271 17.94 23.90 4.86
C MET A 271 18.23 22.93 6.00
N ALA A 272 17.62 23.19 7.16
CA ALA A 272 17.73 22.29 8.30
C ALA A 272 17.04 20.98 7.98
N MET A 273 17.80 19.89 7.96
CA MET A 273 17.27 18.57 7.67
C MET A 273 16.74 17.89 8.95
N GLN A 274 15.43 17.65 9.07
CA GLN A 274 14.86 17.00 10.26
C GLN A 274 14.39 15.58 9.96
N ILE A 275 15.07 14.58 10.52
CA ILE A 275 14.69 13.17 10.33
C ILE A 275 13.95 12.66 11.54
N HIS A 276 12.83 11.98 11.32
CA HIS A 276 11.95 11.54 12.38
C HIS A 276 12.16 10.04 12.64
N ARG A 277 12.12 9.60 13.90
CA ARG A 277 12.19 8.17 14.22
C ARG A 277 11.02 7.43 13.56
N PRO A 278 11.22 6.17 13.13
CA PRO A 278 10.13 5.22 12.98
C PRO A 278 9.22 5.33 14.21
N TRP A 279 8.02 5.87 14.02
CA TRP A 279 6.97 5.71 15.01
C TRP A 279 6.49 4.28 14.89
N ILE A 280 6.08 3.68 16.00
CA ILE A 280 5.43 2.38 15.97
C ILE A 280 3.95 2.68 16.17
N PHE A 281 3.25 2.90 15.06
CA PHE A 281 1.79 2.91 15.08
C PHE A 281 1.33 1.47 14.96
N LYS A 282 0.39 1.06 15.83
CA LYS A 282 -0.25 -0.27 15.78
C LYS A 282 -1.62 -0.19 15.10
N PRO A 283 -1.75 0.03 13.79
CA PRO A 283 -3.03 -0.24 13.18
C PRO A 283 -3.24 -1.73 13.08
N VAL A 284 -4.51 -2.09 13.03
CA VAL A 284 -4.91 -3.38 12.51
C VAL A 284 -4.58 -3.35 11.01
N ILE A 285 -3.92 -4.34 10.45
CA ILE A 285 -3.56 -4.41 9.03
C ILE A 285 -3.87 -5.81 8.49
N LEU A 286 -4.37 -5.89 7.27
CA LEU A 286 -4.52 -7.15 6.57
C LEU A 286 -3.23 -7.50 5.79
N PRO A 287 -2.74 -8.75 5.81
CA PRO A 287 -2.10 -9.30 4.64
C PRO A 287 -3.17 -9.46 3.56
N VAL A 288 -3.40 -8.44 2.73
CA VAL A 288 -4.19 -8.64 1.52
C VAL A 288 -3.31 -9.43 0.56
N ALA A 289 -3.63 -10.71 0.36
CA ALA A 289 -3.20 -11.40 -0.84
C ALA A 289 -3.93 -10.69 -1.99
N VAL A 290 -3.18 -9.85 -2.71
CA VAL A 290 -3.52 -9.49 -4.10
C VAL A 290 -3.05 -10.65 -4.97
#